data_AF-A0A833VAJ7-F1
#
_entry.id   AF-A0A833VAJ7-F1
#
_cell.length_a   1.000
_cell.length_b   1.000
_cell.length_c   1.000
_cell.angle_alpha   90.00
_cell.angle_beta   90.00
_cell.angle_gamma   90.00
#
_symmetry.space_group_name_H-M   'P 1'
#
loop_
_entity.id
_entity.type
_entity.pdbx_description
1 polymer ?
#
loop_
_entity_poly.entity_id
_entity_poly.type
_entity_poly.pdbx_seq_one_letter_code
_entity_poly.pdbx_strand_id
1 'polypeptide(L)'
;MDSDQSVVEARKADAKASQGKSLIGEKVVLVPYMREHVPRYHQWMQDPALLLATGSEPLTLDQEYQMHLSWTTDPNKHTFIVLDKELIQGDFVPGNPHVEAMVGDVNIYMNDPRDPHLAEIEIMIAESERWFTGFV
;
A
#
# COMPACT_ATOMS: atom_id res chain seq x y z
N MET A 1 38.30 1.98 1.65
CA MET A 1 37.37 2.09 0.51
C MET A 1 36.65 0.75 0.42
N ASP A 2 35.51 0.59 1.11
CA ASP A 2 34.61 -0.58 0.92
C ASP A 2 33.32 -0.54 1.76
N SER A 3 33.12 0.48 2.59
CA SER A 3 31.97 0.56 3.50
C SER A 3 30.69 1.14 2.88
N ASP A 4 30.76 1.65 1.64
CA ASP A 4 29.64 2.40 1.02
C ASP A 4 28.88 1.56 -0.02
N GLN A 5 29.55 0.61 -0.68
CA GLN A 5 28.88 -0.30 -1.63
C GLN A 5 27.98 -1.33 -0.94
N SER A 6 28.34 -1.81 0.25
CA SER A 6 27.53 -2.77 1.01
C SER A 6 26.21 -2.18 1.52
N VAL A 7 26.20 -0.89 1.87
CA VAL A 7 24.99 -0.17 2.30
C VAL A 7 24.08 0.14 1.11
N VAL A 8 24.66 0.46 -0.06
CA VAL A 8 23.90 0.72 -1.29
C VAL A 8 23.31 -0.57 -1.88
N GLU A 9 24.01 -1.70 -1.77
CA GLU A 9 23.45 -3.01 -2.16
C GLU A 9 22.42 -3.53 -1.17
N ALA A 10 22.58 -3.30 0.14
CA ALA A 10 21.56 -3.61 1.14
C ALA A 10 20.26 -2.83 0.89
N ARG A 11 20.35 -1.55 0.49
CA ARG A 11 19.18 -0.74 0.07
C ARG A 11 18.51 -1.24 -1.21
N LYS A 12 19.22 -1.96 -2.07
CA LYS A 12 18.64 -2.61 -3.27
C LYS A 12 18.03 -3.98 -2.96
N ALA A 13 18.52 -4.68 -1.93
CA ALA A 13 18.02 -6.00 -1.55
C ALA A 13 16.64 -5.95 -0.89
N ASP A 14 16.32 -4.87 -0.17
CA ASP A 14 15.00 -4.64 0.42
C ASP A 14 13.96 -4.11 -0.58
N ALA A 15 14.39 -3.70 -1.77
CA ALA A 15 13.54 -3.13 -2.83
C ALA A 15 12.89 -4.20 -3.74
N LYS A 16 12.77 -5.45 -3.26
CA LYS A 16 12.04 -6.53 -3.97
C LYS A 16 10.75 -6.88 -3.23
N ALA A 17 9.95 -5.87 -2.92
CA ALA A 17 8.59 -6.05 -2.43
C ALA A 17 7.67 -5.02 -3.09
N SER A 18 7.17 -5.42 -4.27
CA SER A 18 5.84 -5.16 -4.82
C SER A 18 5.92 -5.29 -6.35
N GLN A 19 5.25 -6.28 -6.92
CA GLN A 19 5.31 -6.57 -8.36
C GLN A 19 4.42 -5.64 -9.22
N GLY A 20 3.77 -4.63 -8.61
CA GLY A 20 2.86 -3.73 -9.29
C GLY A 20 3.56 -2.53 -9.95
N LYS A 21 3.03 -2.07 -11.08
CA LYS A 21 3.32 -0.71 -11.58
C LYS A 21 2.32 0.27 -10.96
N SER A 22 2.74 1.51 -10.72
CA SER A 22 1.81 2.56 -10.30
C SER A 22 0.75 2.82 -11.38
N LEU A 23 -0.48 3.06 -10.96
CA LEU A 23 -1.61 3.40 -11.82
C LEU A 23 -2.01 4.85 -11.57
N ILE A 24 -1.98 5.68 -12.61
CA ILE A 24 -2.25 7.12 -12.51
C ILE A 24 -3.68 7.36 -12.99
N GLY A 25 -4.59 7.68 -12.07
CA GLY A 25 -5.97 8.10 -12.36
C GLY A 25 -6.06 9.61 -12.60
N GLU A 26 -7.26 10.18 -12.59
CA GLU A 26 -7.44 11.64 -12.67
C GLU A 26 -7.11 12.31 -11.33
N LYS A 27 -7.77 11.87 -10.25
CA LYS A 27 -7.63 12.42 -8.88
C LYS A 27 -6.70 11.64 -7.96
N VAL A 28 -6.54 10.34 -8.23
CA VAL A 28 -5.76 9.43 -7.38
C VAL A 28 -4.62 8.78 -8.14
N VAL A 29 -3.60 8.34 -7.40
CA VAL A 29 -2.55 7.44 -7.91
C VAL A 29 -2.53 6.20 -7.03
N LEU A 30 -2.56 5.02 -7.64
CA LEU A 30 -2.32 3.77 -6.93
C LEU A 30 -0.85 3.47 -7.02
N VAL A 31 -0.17 3.39 -5.88
CA VAL A 31 1.23 2.95 -5.81
C VAL A 31 1.28 1.57 -5.17
N PRO A 32 2.23 0.71 -5.57
CA PRO A 32 2.38 -0.58 -4.91
C PRO A 32 2.65 -0.41 -3.41
N TYR A 33 2.19 -1.35 -2.57
CA TYR A 33 2.39 -1.28 -1.12
C TYR A 33 3.86 -1.53 -0.74
N MET A 34 4.55 -0.48 -0.30
CA MET A 34 5.96 -0.47 0.06
C MET A 34 6.16 -0.55 1.58
N ARG A 35 7.36 -0.95 2.01
CA ARG A 35 7.69 -1.08 3.43
C ARG A 35 7.54 0.26 4.19
N GLU A 36 7.82 1.36 3.51
CA GLU A 36 7.74 2.74 4.02
C GLU A 36 6.31 3.17 4.36
N HIS A 37 5.30 2.51 3.81
CA HIS A 37 3.89 2.78 4.08
C HIS A 37 3.42 2.16 5.41
N VAL A 38 4.09 1.11 5.89
CA VAL A 38 3.69 0.32 7.07
C VAL A 38 3.47 1.18 8.32
N PRO A 39 4.34 2.15 8.68
CA PRO A 39 4.10 2.97 9.87
C PRO A 39 2.82 3.82 9.78
N ARG A 40 2.49 4.35 8.60
CA ARG A 40 1.26 5.14 8.39
C ARG A 40 0.03 4.23 8.39
N TYR A 41 0.12 3.09 7.72
CA TYR A 41 -0.93 2.08 7.72
C TYR A 41 -1.24 1.58 9.14
N HIS A 42 -0.22 1.30 9.93
CA HIS A 42 -0.36 0.90 11.33
C HIS A 42 -1.09 1.95 12.18
N GLN A 43 -0.86 3.26 11.92
CA GLN A 43 -1.61 4.34 12.57
C GLN A 43 -3.10 4.28 12.24
N TRP A 44 -3.47 4.01 10.99
CA TRP A 44 -4.87 3.81 10.61
C TRP A 44 -5.48 2.60 11.30
N MET A 45 -4.73 1.50 11.41
CA MET A 45 -5.17 0.28 12.09
C MET A 45 -5.21 0.41 13.63
N GLN A 46 -4.97 1.61 14.19
CA GLN A 46 -5.30 1.91 15.59
C GLN A 46 -6.74 2.43 15.76
N ASP A 47 -7.45 2.77 14.68
CA ASP A 47 -8.84 3.24 14.74
C ASP A 47 -9.81 2.04 14.84
N PRO A 48 -10.58 1.92 15.95
CA PRO A 48 -11.56 0.85 16.11
C PRO A 48 -12.63 0.81 15.02
N ALA A 49 -13.00 1.96 14.44
CA ALA A 49 -14.00 2.00 13.37
C ALA A 49 -13.46 1.38 12.08
N LEU A 50 -12.20 1.64 11.73
CA LEU A 50 -11.53 1.03 10.58
C LEU A 50 -11.30 -0.46 10.78
N LEU A 51 -10.86 -0.88 11.98
CA LEU A 51 -10.72 -2.29 12.31
C LEU A 51 -12.06 -3.03 12.16
N LEU A 52 -13.14 -2.48 12.70
CA LEU A 52 -14.47 -3.08 12.57
C LEU A 52 -14.95 -3.13 11.11
N ALA A 53 -14.76 -2.06 10.34
CA ALA A 53 -15.21 -1.98 8.95
C ALA A 53 -14.45 -2.95 8.03
N THR A 54 -13.17 -3.20 8.32
CA THR A 54 -12.31 -4.12 7.56
C THR A 54 -12.34 -5.56 8.10
N GLY A 55 -12.94 -5.79 9.27
CA GLY A 55 -12.86 -7.08 9.96
C GLY A 55 -11.45 -7.43 10.44
N SER A 56 -10.60 -6.43 10.62
CA SER A 56 -9.20 -6.59 11.04
C SER A 56 -9.07 -6.59 12.56
N GLU A 57 -8.02 -7.25 13.05
CA GLU A 57 -7.61 -7.21 14.45
C GLU A 57 -6.42 -6.24 14.61
N PRO A 58 -6.29 -5.56 15.76
CA PRO A 58 -5.14 -4.68 16.00
C PRO A 58 -3.85 -5.49 16.09
N LEU A 59 -2.84 -5.06 15.34
CA LEU A 59 -1.51 -5.67 15.31
C LEU A 59 -0.46 -4.73 15.90
N THR A 60 0.65 -5.29 16.39
CA THR A 60 1.85 -4.50 16.69
C THR A 60 2.53 -4.06 15.40
N LEU A 61 3.34 -3.00 15.45
CA LEU A 61 4.08 -2.53 14.27
C LEU A 61 4.96 -3.62 13.64
N ASP A 62 5.58 -4.48 14.46
CA ASP A 62 6.39 -5.60 13.95
C ASP A 62 5.53 -6.65 13.23
N GLN A 63 4.32 -6.92 13.73
CA GLN A 63 3.35 -7.80 13.07
C GLN A 63 2.86 -7.19 11.75
N GLU A 64 2.68 -5.87 11.67
CA GLU A 64 2.32 -5.18 10.42
C GLU A 64 3.42 -5.34 9.36
N TYR A 65 4.70 -5.28 9.74
CA TYR A 65 5.79 -5.58 8.82
C TYR A 65 5.79 -7.03 8.33
N GLN A 66 5.37 -7.99 9.17
CA GLN A 66 5.22 -9.39 8.76
C GLN A 66 4.03 -9.57 7.81
N MET A 67 2.92 -8.87 8.06
CA MET A 67 1.76 -8.85 7.18
C MET A 67 2.06 -8.19 5.83
N HIS A 68 2.79 -7.08 5.82
CA HIS A 68 3.30 -6.45 4.60
C HIS A 68 4.08 -7.45 3.75
N LEU A 69 5.00 -8.19 4.36
CA LEU A 69 5.80 -9.18 3.64
C LEU A 69 4.93 -10.32 3.09
N SER A 70 3.97 -10.83 3.87
CA SER A 70 3.09 -11.91 3.41
C SER A 70 2.22 -11.46 2.23
N TRP A 71 1.71 -10.22 2.23
CA TRP A 71 0.90 -9.70 1.14
C TRP A 71 1.70 -9.37 -0.11
N THR A 72 2.89 -8.78 0.04
CA THR A 72 3.70 -8.36 -1.12
C THR A 72 4.45 -9.51 -1.81
N THR A 73 4.51 -10.68 -1.16
CA THR A 73 5.13 -11.90 -1.72
C THR A 73 4.12 -12.91 -2.26
N ASP A 74 2.83 -12.71 -2.00
CA ASP A 74 1.77 -13.57 -2.53
C ASP A 74 1.51 -13.26 -4.02
N PRO A 75 1.73 -14.23 -4.94
CA PRO A 75 1.52 -14.01 -6.37
C PRO A 75 0.05 -13.81 -6.76
N ASN A 76 -0.90 -14.18 -5.89
CA ASN A 76 -2.34 -14.04 -6.13
C ASN A 76 -2.93 -12.79 -5.46
N LYS A 77 -2.13 -12.02 -4.72
CA LYS A 77 -2.57 -10.79 -4.07
C LYS A 77 -1.80 -9.59 -4.61
N HIS A 78 -2.53 -8.52 -4.92
CA HIS A 78 -1.92 -7.23 -5.26
C HIS A 78 -2.49 -6.16 -4.33
N THR A 79 -1.62 -5.58 -3.51
CA THR A 79 -1.99 -4.47 -2.63
C THR A 79 -1.39 -3.17 -3.16
N PHE A 80 -2.24 -2.16 -3.29
CA PHE A 80 -1.87 -0.80 -3.64
C PHE A 80 -2.27 0.15 -2.55
N ILE A 81 -1.46 1.17 -2.33
CA ILE A 81 -1.81 2.33 -1.53
C ILE A 81 -2.42 3.38 -2.45
N VAL A 82 -3.55 3.94 -2.01
CA VAL A 82 -4.23 5.05 -2.68
C VAL A 82 -3.58 6.34 -2.22
N LEU A 83 -3.08 7.11 -3.18
CA LEU A 83 -2.59 8.47 -2.97
C LEU A 83 -3.59 9.48 -3.51
N ASP A 84 -3.84 10.54 -2.75
CA ASP A 84 -4.53 11.73 -3.25
C ASP A 84 -3.53 12.66 -3.93
N LYS A 85 -3.75 12.96 -5.21
CA LYS A 85 -2.82 13.79 -5.98
C LYS A 85 -2.66 15.20 -5.44
N GLU A 86 -3.68 15.76 -4.81
CA GLU A 86 -3.60 17.12 -4.25
C GLU A 86 -2.65 17.19 -3.06
N LEU A 87 -2.38 16.04 -2.42
CA LEU A 87 -1.49 15.94 -1.26
C LEU A 87 -0.05 15.60 -1.63
N ILE A 88 0.20 15.18 -2.88
CA ILE A 88 1.55 14.88 -3.36
C ILE A 88 2.38 16.18 -3.37
N GLN A 89 3.49 16.17 -2.65
CA GLN A 89 4.40 17.32 -2.61
C GLN A 89 5.35 17.28 -3.82
N GLY A 90 5.18 18.23 -4.74
CA GLY A 90 5.97 18.30 -5.98
C GLY A 90 5.43 17.37 -7.07
N ASP A 91 6.32 16.89 -7.93
CA ASP A 91 5.95 15.97 -9.02
C ASP A 91 5.85 14.53 -8.52
N PHE A 92 4.90 13.77 -9.07
CA PHE A 92 4.83 12.33 -8.82
C PHE A 92 6.00 11.60 -9.49
N VAL A 93 6.78 10.86 -8.70
CA VAL A 93 7.90 10.04 -9.17
C VAL A 93 7.63 8.57 -8.88
N PRO A 94 7.47 7.70 -9.91
CA PRO A 94 7.27 6.27 -9.70
C PRO A 94 8.37 5.66 -8.82
N GLY A 95 7.96 4.87 -7.82
CA GLY A 95 8.87 4.25 -6.85
C GLY A 95 9.14 5.10 -5.60
N ASN A 96 8.71 6.36 -5.56
CA ASN A 96 8.65 7.12 -4.31
C ASN A 96 7.37 6.73 -3.55
N PRO A 97 7.44 6.42 -2.24
CA PRO A 97 6.27 6.02 -1.47
C PRO A 97 5.21 7.12 -1.30
N HIS A 98 5.58 8.40 -1.30
CA HIS A 98 4.63 9.52 -1.09
C HIS A 98 3.71 9.33 0.13
N VAL A 99 4.31 9.00 1.28
CA VAL A 99 3.58 8.69 2.54
C VAL A 99 2.65 9.82 2.97
N GLU A 100 3.02 11.07 2.68
CA GLU A 100 2.24 12.27 2.96
C GLU A 100 0.89 12.34 2.24
N ALA A 101 0.77 11.61 1.12
CA ALA A 101 -0.42 11.63 0.26
C ALA A 101 -1.30 10.39 0.43
N MET A 102 -0.94 9.47 1.32
CA MET A 102 -1.70 8.25 1.58
C MET A 102 -3.09 8.57 2.12
N VAL A 103 -4.13 7.99 1.50
CA VAL A 103 -5.53 8.15 1.94
C VAL A 103 -6.28 6.83 2.11
N GLY A 104 -5.72 5.71 1.64
CA GLY A 104 -6.33 4.40 1.75
C GLY A 104 -5.53 3.32 1.01
N ASP A 105 -6.15 2.19 0.75
CA ASP A 105 -5.58 1.07 0.02
C ASP A 105 -6.62 0.31 -0.81
N VAL A 106 -6.09 -0.48 -1.76
CA VAL A 106 -6.85 -1.39 -2.62
C VAL A 106 -6.16 -2.75 -2.57
N ASN A 107 -6.88 -3.78 -2.13
CA ASN A 107 -6.43 -5.16 -2.20
C ASN A 107 -7.17 -5.88 -3.32
N ILE A 108 -6.41 -6.52 -4.21
CA ILE A 108 -6.94 -7.31 -5.32
C ILE A 108 -6.52 -8.75 -5.10
N TYR A 109 -7.47 -9.67 -5.09
CA TYR A 109 -7.25 -11.09 -4.88
C TYR A 109 -7.68 -11.92 -6.10
N MET A 110 -6.74 -12.70 -6.63
CA MET A 110 -6.93 -13.62 -7.75
C MET A 110 -7.28 -15.02 -7.22
N ASN A 111 -8.41 -15.12 -6.51
CA ASN A 111 -8.72 -16.28 -5.66
C ASN A 111 -9.45 -17.44 -6.35
N ASP A 112 -9.96 -17.30 -7.58
CA ASP A 112 -10.64 -18.42 -8.27
C ASP A 112 -9.64 -19.23 -9.12
N PRO A 113 -9.25 -20.45 -8.69
CA PRO A 113 -8.33 -21.29 -9.46
C PRO A 113 -8.92 -21.82 -10.78
N ARG A 114 -10.24 -21.66 -10.99
CA ARG A 114 -10.94 -22.08 -12.21
C ARG A 114 -11.06 -20.95 -13.22
N ASP A 115 -10.92 -19.70 -12.78
CA ASP A 115 -10.97 -18.52 -13.65
C ASP A 115 -9.89 -17.50 -13.25
N PRO A 116 -8.73 -17.49 -13.93
CA PRO A 116 -7.65 -16.55 -13.66
C PRO A 116 -7.98 -15.09 -14.06
N HIS A 117 -9.15 -14.84 -14.64
CA HIS A 117 -9.61 -13.49 -14.99
C HIS A 117 -10.60 -12.91 -13.99
N LEU A 118 -11.05 -13.69 -13.01
CA LEU A 118 -11.91 -13.22 -11.93
C LEU A 118 -11.06 -12.72 -10.75
N ALA A 119 -11.34 -11.51 -10.29
CA ALA A 119 -10.67 -10.90 -9.15
C ALA A 119 -11.69 -10.34 -8.16
N GLU A 120 -11.39 -10.48 -6.87
CA GLU A 120 -12.07 -9.78 -5.79
C GLU A 120 -11.29 -8.52 -5.44
N ILE A 121 -11.99 -7.41 -5.23
CA ILE A 121 -11.38 -6.11 -4.93
C ILE A 121 -11.97 -5.58 -3.64
N GLU A 122 -11.11 -5.34 -2.66
CA GLU A 122 -11.43 -4.67 -1.40
C GLU A 122 -10.79 -3.28 -1.41
N ILE A 123 -11.54 -2.27 -0.98
CA ILE A 123 -11.09 -0.88 -0.95
C ILE A 123 -11.36 -0.31 0.44
N MET A 124 -10.36 0.35 1.01
CA MET A 124 -10.49 1.09 2.24
C MET A 124 -9.96 2.52 2.04
N ILE A 125 -10.71 3.51 2.52
CA ILE A 125 -10.29 4.91 2.59
C ILE A 125 -10.19 5.26 4.06
N ALA A 126 -8.97 5.40 4.57
CA ALA A 126 -8.71 5.63 5.98
C ALA A 126 -8.95 7.10 6.38
N GLU A 127 -8.70 8.04 5.47
CA GLU A 127 -8.86 9.47 5.75
C GLU A 127 -10.32 9.90 5.59
N SER A 128 -11.02 10.07 6.72
CA SER A 128 -12.47 10.33 6.76
C SER A 128 -12.90 11.63 6.08
N GLU A 129 -12.03 12.64 6.07
CA GLU A 129 -12.24 13.92 5.34
C GLU A 129 -12.42 13.72 3.83
N ARG A 130 -12.01 12.57 3.30
CA ARG A 130 -12.07 12.24 1.88
C ARG A 130 -13.21 11.27 1.52
N TRP A 131 -14.07 10.87 2.47
CA TRP A 131 -15.17 9.94 2.20
C TRP A 131 -16.27 10.49 1.28
N PHE A 132 -16.43 11.83 1.23
CA PHE A 132 -17.53 12.49 0.51
C PHE A 132 -17.08 13.35 -0.67
N THR A 133 -15.78 13.40 -0.99
CA THR A 133 -15.24 14.24 -2.07
C THR A 133 -15.41 13.64 -3.47
N GLY A 134 -15.84 12.39 -3.58
CA GLY A 134 -16.08 11.70 -4.84
C GLY A 134 -14.77 11.50 -5.63
N PHE A 135 -14.13 10.34 -5.44
CA PHE A 135 -12.89 9.97 -6.14
C PHE A 135 -13.07 9.45 -7.58
N VAL A 136 -14.28 9.57 -8.13
CA VAL A 136 -14.60 9.18 -9.52
C VAL A 136 -14.17 10.26 -10.51
#